data_AF-A0A957GKS9-F1
#
_entry.id   AF-A0A957GKS9-F1
#
_cell.length_a   1.000
_cell.length_b   1.000
_cell.length_c   1.000
_cell.angle_alpha   90.00
_cell.angle_beta   90.00
_cell.angle_gamma   90.00
#
_symmetry.space_group_name_H-M   'P 1'
#
loop_
_entity.id
_entity.type
_entity.pdbx_description
1 polymer ?
#
loop_
_entity_poly.entity_id
_entity_poly.type
_entity_poly.pdbx_seq_one_letter_code
_entity_poly.pdbx_strand_id
1 'polypeptide(L)'
;YGYTDLRLIVFVFIGWLAVLLGWFLLTLWRRPERFAIGLLLCVVGFVATLNLLNPDAFIVQRNLAHYEQTGELDVYYLVGLSADAVPMLVVAETAVSHDPQTVPDYACNRADYSPEAPECQVTLATILSRNLDARREQLAPTSWQNWPSFNLSRQRAWRVLESQ
;
A
#
# COMPACT_ATOMS: atom_id res chain seq x y z
N TYR A 1 14.75 0.32 -8.55
CA TYR A 1 14.93 1.78 -8.31
C TYR A 1 13.65 2.42 -7.75
N GLY A 2 13.65 2.77 -6.46
CA GLY A 2 12.49 3.28 -5.69
C GLY A 2 12.24 4.79 -5.75
N TYR A 3 12.29 5.41 -6.93
CA TYR A 3 12.19 6.88 -7.07
C TYR A 3 10.83 7.40 -7.53
N THR A 4 9.90 6.55 -7.98
CA THR A 4 8.65 7.01 -8.59
C THR A 4 7.54 7.23 -7.56
N ASP A 5 7.57 6.50 -6.44
CA ASP A 5 6.43 6.41 -5.52
C ASP A 5 6.37 7.58 -4.53
N LEU A 6 7.51 7.99 -3.95
CA LEU A 6 7.58 9.18 -3.11
C LEU A 6 7.17 10.43 -3.91
N ARG A 7 7.52 10.49 -5.20
CA ARG A 7 7.23 11.64 -6.05
C ARG A 7 5.73 11.81 -6.28
N LEU A 8 4.97 10.73 -6.48
CA LEU A 8 3.51 10.82 -6.67
C LEU A 8 2.83 11.42 -5.44
N ILE A 9 3.12 10.87 -4.25
CA ILE A 9 2.54 11.37 -2.99
C ILE A 9 2.94 12.82 -2.75
N VAL A 10 4.22 13.15 -3.00
CA VAL A 10 4.74 14.52 -2.89
C VAL A 10 4.05 15.46 -3.88
N PHE A 11 3.82 15.07 -5.13
CA PHE A 11 3.12 15.91 -6.11
C PHE A 11 1.66 16.16 -5.74
N VAL A 12 0.96 15.11 -5.27
CA VAL A 12 -0.42 15.26 -4.78
C VAL A 12 -0.45 16.20 -3.56
N PHE A 13 0.48 16.03 -2.62
CA PHE A 13 0.60 16.89 -1.45
C PHE A 13 0.91 18.35 -1.83
N ILE A 14 1.89 18.59 -2.71
CA ILE A 14 2.24 19.93 -3.20
C ILE A 14 1.05 20.57 -3.93
N GLY A 15 0.30 19.80 -4.73
CA GLY A 15 -0.90 20.28 -5.40
C GLY A 15 -1.96 20.76 -4.41
N TRP A 16 -2.27 19.97 -3.39
CA TRP A 16 -3.21 20.36 -2.33
C TRP A 16 -2.68 21.51 -1.46
N LEU A 17 -1.37 21.59 -1.22
CA LEU A 17 -0.73 22.71 -0.54
C LEU A 17 -0.89 24.01 -1.36
N ALA A 18 -0.69 23.95 -2.67
CA ALA A 18 -0.89 25.10 -3.55
C ALA A 18 -2.35 25.57 -3.56
N VAL A 19 -3.31 24.64 -3.57
CA VAL A 19 -4.75 24.95 -3.44
C VAL A 19 -5.04 25.63 -2.10
N LEU A 20 -4.50 25.11 -1.00
CA LEU A 20 -4.69 25.68 0.34
C LEU A 20 -4.08 27.08 0.46
N LEU A 21 -2.87 27.28 -0.04
CA LEU A 21 -2.20 28.58 -0.04
C LEU A 21 -2.92 29.59 -0.94
N GLY A 22 -3.40 29.15 -2.11
CA GLY A 22 -4.23 29.97 -2.99
C GLY A 22 -5.54 30.39 -2.32
N TRP A 23 -6.19 29.45 -1.62
CA TRP A 23 -7.39 29.74 -0.83
C TRP A 23 -7.09 30.73 0.30
N PHE A 24 -5.99 30.54 1.02
CA PHE A 24 -5.55 31.43 2.09
C PHE A 24 -5.37 32.88 1.60
N LEU A 25 -4.64 33.06 0.49
CA LEU A 25 -4.43 34.38 -0.15
C LEU A 25 -5.76 35.04 -0.55
N LEU A 26 -6.70 34.27 -1.11
CA LEU A 26 -8.03 34.78 -1.47
C LEU A 26 -8.85 35.20 -0.23
N THR A 27 -8.78 34.43 0.86
CA THR A 27 -9.51 34.75 2.10
C THR A 27 -8.95 35.96 2.83
N LEU A 28 -7.62 36.17 2.80
CA LEU A 28 -6.97 37.36 3.34
C LEU A 28 -7.48 38.65 2.68
N TRP A 29 -7.70 38.63 1.36
CA TRP A 29 -8.18 39.82 0.64
C TRP A 29 -9.68 40.09 0.73
N ARG A 30 -10.49 39.08 1.05
CA ARG A 30 -11.97 39.24 1.01
C ARG A 30 -12.65 39.13 2.37
N ARG A 31 -12.46 38.02 3.09
CA ARG A 31 -13.20 37.67 4.31
C ARG A 31 -12.40 36.65 5.14
N PRO A 32 -11.64 37.07 6.17
CA PRO A 32 -10.82 36.15 6.96
C PRO A 32 -11.68 35.10 7.71
N GLU A 33 -12.96 35.39 8.00
CA GLU A 33 -13.86 34.44 8.67
C GLU A 33 -14.11 33.15 7.87
N ARG A 34 -13.85 33.11 6.56
CA ARG A 34 -14.10 31.93 5.70
C ARG A 34 -12.88 31.02 5.55
N PHE A 35 -11.75 31.35 6.15
CA PHE A 35 -10.53 30.54 6.07
C PHE A 35 -10.73 29.12 6.60
N ALA A 36 -11.40 28.99 7.77
CA ALA A 36 -11.63 27.70 8.41
C ALA A 36 -12.42 26.72 7.51
N ILE A 37 -13.39 27.21 6.75
CA ILE A 37 -14.19 26.38 5.84
C ILE A 37 -13.33 25.84 4.69
N GLY A 38 -12.48 26.67 4.08
CA GLY A 38 -11.62 26.19 2.99
C GLY A 38 -10.49 25.29 3.46
N LEU A 39 -9.96 25.52 4.67
CA LEU A 39 -9.04 24.58 5.30
C LEU A 39 -9.70 23.21 5.48
N LEU A 40 -10.93 23.17 6.01
CA LEU A 40 -11.68 21.94 6.18
C LEU A 40 -11.94 21.24 4.84
N LEU A 41 -12.36 21.97 3.81
CA LEU A 41 -12.56 21.41 2.47
C LEU A 41 -11.25 20.89 1.85
N CYS A 42 -10.12 21.58 2.07
CA CYS A 42 -8.81 21.11 1.60
C CYS A 42 -8.40 19.81 2.30
N VAL A 43 -8.57 19.71 3.62
CA VAL A 43 -8.25 18.49 4.36
C VAL A 43 -9.13 17.33 3.92
N VAL A 44 -10.44 17.54 3.82
CA VAL A 44 -11.39 16.51 3.36
C VAL A 44 -11.07 16.10 1.93
N GLY A 45 -10.83 17.06 1.03
CA GLY A 45 -10.49 16.81 -0.36
C GLY A 45 -9.16 16.07 -0.52
N PHE A 46 -8.14 16.42 0.26
CA PHE A 46 -6.85 15.72 0.28
C PHE A 46 -7.01 14.26 0.70
N VAL A 47 -7.70 14.00 1.82
CA VAL A 47 -7.95 12.63 2.30
C VAL A 47 -8.78 11.83 1.29
N ALA A 48 -9.82 12.44 0.71
CA ALA A 48 -10.64 11.79 -0.32
C ALA A 48 -9.81 11.46 -1.58
N THR A 49 -8.91 12.35 -1.98
CA THR A 49 -8.01 12.13 -3.12
C THR A 49 -7.07 10.96 -2.87
N LEU A 50 -6.44 10.90 -1.70
CA LEU A 50 -5.56 9.78 -1.34
C LEU A 50 -6.32 8.45 -1.30
N ASN A 51 -7.54 8.44 -0.76
CA ASN A 51 -8.36 7.24 -0.71
C ASN A 51 -8.81 6.76 -2.10
N LEU A 52 -9.05 7.69 -3.01
CA LEU A 52 -9.42 7.39 -4.40
C LEU A 52 -8.23 6.90 -5.22
N LEU A 53 -7.06 7.52 -5.05
CA LEU A 53 -5.85 7.14 -5.77
C LEU A 53 -5.29 5.78 -5.32
N ASN A 54 -5.51 5.39 -4.06
CA ASN A 54 -4.96 4.18 -3.45
C ASN A 54 -3.46 4.00 -3.79
N PRO A 55 -2.57 4.82 -3.17
CA PRO A 55 -1.16 4.83 -3.53
C PRO A 55 -0.50 3.47 -3.36
N ASP A 56 -0.88 2.69 -2.35
CA ASP A 56 -0.30 1.38 -2.07
C ASP A 56 -0.59 0.36 -3.18
N ALA A 57 -1.81 0.33 -3.71
CA ALA A 57 -2.12 -0.54 -4.86
C ALA A 57 -1.37 -0.09 -6.12
N PHE A 58 -1.22 1.22 -6.33
CA PHE A 58 -0.45 1.76 -7.45
C PHE A 58 1.04 1.39 -7.36
N ILE A 59 1.61 1.42 -6.15
CA ILE A 59 2.99 1.00 -5.87
C ILE A 59 3.20 -0.46 -6.26
N VAL A 60 2.31 -1.36 -5.85
CA VAL A 60 2.40 -2.79 -6.21
C VAL A 60 2.34 -2.96 -7.73
N GLN A 61 1.39 -2.30 -8.40
CA GLN A 61 1.25 -2.38 -9.86
C GLN A 61 2.50 -1.90 -10.61
N ARG A 62 3.11 -0.80 -10.16
CA ARG A 62 4.33 -0.26 -10.79
C ARG A 62 5.54 -1.16 -10.57
N ASN A 63 5.71 -1.68 -9.36
CA ASN A 63 6.80 -2.62 -9.06
C ASN A 63 6.63 -3.93 -9.82
N LEU A 64 5.39 -4.41 -9.98
CA LEU A 64 5.11 -5.60 -10.79
C LEU A 64 5.44 -5.36 -12.27
N ALA A 65 5.05 -4.21 -12.83
CA ALA A 65 5.38 -3.86 -14.21
C ALA A 65 6.90 -3.68 -14.43
N HIS A 66 7.64 -3.23 -13.41
CA HIS A 66 9.10 -3.18 -13.45
C HIS A 66 9.69 -4.59 -13.38
N TYR A 67 9.15 -5.46 -12.53
CA TYR A 67 9.55 -6.86 -12.43
C TYR A 67 9.36 -7.61 -13.76
N GLU A 68 8.27 -7.37 -14.50
CA GLU A 68 8.11 -7.95 -15.84
C GLU A 68 9.22 -7.56 -16.82
N GLN A 69 9.87 -6.40 -16.61
CA GLN A 69 10.93 -5.89 -17.47
C GLN A 69 12.33 -6.29 -17.00
N THR A 70 12.58 -6.30 -15.69
CA THR A 70 13.91 -6.51 -15.11
C THR A 70 14.08 -7.86 -14.43
N GLY A 71 12.99 -8.55 -14.12
CA GLY A 71 12.98 -9.74 -13.28
C GLY A 71 13.29 -9.48 -11.82
N GLU A 72 13.30 -8.22 -11.36
CA GLU A 72 13.62 -7.88 -9.96
C GLU A 72 12.36 -7.36 -9.25
N LEU A 73 11.99 -8.01 -8.14
CA LEU A 73 10.87 -7.60 -7.29
C LEU A 73 11.29 -7.52 -5.82
N ASP A 74 11.14 -6.35 -5.22
CA ASP A 74 11.34 -6.16 -3.78
C ASP A 74 10.09 -6.62 -3.01
N VAL A 75 9.98 -7.94 -2.83
CA VAL A 75 8.81 -8.55 -2.17
C VAL A 75 8.68 -8.08 -0.72
N TYR A 76 9.79 -7.78 -0.04
CA TYR A 76 9.79 -7.33 1.35
C TYR A 76 9.23 -5.94 1.53
N TYR A 77 9.51 -5.05 0.58
CA TYR A 77 8.85 -3.75 0.52
C TYR A 77 7.34 -3.90 0.31
N LEU A 78 6.91 -4.77 -0.62
CA LEU A 78 5.49 -4.93 -0.95
C LEU A 78 4.66 -5.50 0.21
N VAL A 79 5.17 -6.50 0.94
CA VAL A 79 4.44 -7.11 2.07
C VAL A 79 4.30 -6.17 3.28
N GLY A 80 5.13 -5.12 3.34
CA GLY A 80 5.05 -4.05 4.35
C GLY A 80 4.00 -2.98 4.07
N LEU A 81 3.37 -2.97 2.89
CA LEU A 81 2.36 -1.97 2.52
C LEU A 81 1.05 -2.14 3.32
N SER A 82 0.17 -1.14 3.30
CA SER A 82 -1.10 -1.18 4.04
C SER A 82 -2.07 -2.25 3.50
N ALA A 83 -3.21 -2.42 4.18
CA ALA A 83 -4.31 -3.27 3.73
C ALA A 83 -4.85 -2.87 2.35
N ASP A 84 -4.73 -1.59 1.97
CA ASP A 84 -5.14 -1.10 0.65
C ASP A 84 -4.37 -1.72 -0.53
N ALA A 85 -3.19 -2.29 -0.28
CA ALA A 85 -2.38 -2.99 -1.27
C ALA A 85 -2.83 -4.44 -1.53
N VAL A 86 -3.62 -5.05 -0.63
CA VAL A 86 -4.02 -6.47 -0.70
C VAL A 86 -4.58 -6.89 -2.06
N PRO A 87 -5.49 -6.11 -2.70
CA PRO A 87 -6.01 -6.49 -4.02
C PRO A 87 -4.92 -6.67 -5.07
N MET A 88 -3.90 -5.82 -5.08
CA MET A 88 -2.79 -5.95 -6.03
C MET A 88 -1.72 -6.94 -5.57
N LEU A 89 -1.56 -7.18 -4.27
CA LEU A 89 -0.66 -8.22 -3.78
C LEU A 89 -1.11 -9.63 -4.21
N VAL A 90 -2.42 -9.87 -4.26
CA VAL A 90 -2.98 -11.13 -4.80
C VAL A 90 -2.65 -11.29 -6.29
N VAL A 91 -2.77 -10.21 -7.08
CA VAL A 91 -2.36 -10.24 -8.49
C VAL A 91 -0.85 -10.50 -8.61
N ALA A 92 -0.03 -9.84 -7.79
CA ALA A 92 1.41 -10.04 -7.78
C ALA A 92 1.78 -11.49 -7.41
N GLU A 93 1.10 -12.11 -6.45
CA GLU A 93 1.29 -13.53 -6.08
C GLU A 93 1.05 -14.44 -7.28
N THR A 94 -0.08 -14.26 -7.97
CA THR A 94 -0.39 -15.06 -9.16
C THR A 94 0.63 -14.87 -10.28
N ALA A 95 1.17 -13.65 -10.44
CA ALA A 95 2.17 -13.34 -11.45
C ALA A 95 3.53 -14.02 -11.17
N VAL A 96 3.96 -14.09 -9.90
CA VAL A 96 5.25 -14.71 -9.52
C VAL A 96 5.14 -16.19 -9.16
N SER A 97 3.94 -16.79 -9.19
CA SER A 97 3.68 -18.17 -8.74
C SER A 97 4.54 -19.22 -9.44
N HIS A 98 4.95 -18.98 -10.69
CA HIS A 98 5.77 -19.89 -11.49
C HIS A 98 7.23 -19.43 -11.62
N ASP A 99 7.62 -18.37 -10.92
CA ASP A 99 8.99 -17.87 -10.96
C ASP A 99 9.89 -18.72 -10.03
N PRO A 100 10.96 -19.36 -10.56
CA PRO A 100 11.91 -20.10 -9.74
C PRO A 100 12.82 -19.22 -8.87
N GLN A 101 12.77 -17.89 -9.01
CA GLN A 101 13.59 -16.99 -8.20
C GLN A 101 13.36 -17.17 -6.70
N THR A 102 14.46 -17.14 -5.95
CA THR A 102 14.46 -17.18 -4.48
C THR A 102 15.11 -15.95 -3.90
N VAL A 103 14.63 -15.55 -2.73
CA VAL A 103 15.21 -14.50 -1.90
C VAL A 103 15.48 -15.03 -0.49
N PRO A 104 16.45 -14.46 0.25
CA PRO A 104 16.71 -14.87 1.63
C PRO A 104 15.48 -14.69 2.52
N ASP A 105 15.07 -15.70 3.27
CA ASP A 105 13.97 -15.64 4.23
C ASP A 105 14.39 -14.82 5.46
N TYR A 106 13.65 -13.75 5.76
CA TYR A 106 13.88 -12.94 6.97
C TYR A 106 13.74 -13.73 8.26
N ALA A 107 13.01 -14.86 8.27
CA ALA A 107 12.94 -15.77 9.40
C ALA A 107 14.31 -16.36 9.77
N CYS A 108 15.22 -16.48 8.80
CA CYS A 108 16.60 -16.93 9.02
C CYS A 108 17.54 -15.83 9.53
N ASN A 109 17.10 -14.58 9.68
CA ASN A 109 17.97 -13.48 10.13
C ASN A 109 18.30 -13.52 11.65
N ARG A 110 18.04 -14.65 12.33
CA ARG A 110 18.60 -14.91 13.67
C ARG A 110 20.06 -15.30 13.52
N ALA A 111 20.90 -14.82 14.45
CA ALA A 111 22.36 -14.75 14.37
C ALA A 111 23.16 -16.05 14.09
N ASP A 112 22.50 -17.21 13.91
CA ASP A 112 23.14 -18.51 13.71
C ASP A 112 23.05 -19.06 12.28
N TYR A 113 22.31 -18.43 11.35
CA TYR A 113 22.12 -18.94 9.98
C TYR A 113 22.77 -18.04 8.92
N SER A 114 23.44 -18.67 7.94
CA SER A 114 23.94 -17.97 6.74
C SER A 114 22.77 -17.65 5.79
N PRO A 115 22.67 -16.43 5.23
CA PRO A 115 21.63 -16.07 4.27
C PRO A 115 21.66 -16.89 2.98
N GLU A 116 22.81 -17.48 2.65
CA GLU A 116 23.03 -18.28 1.44
C GLU A 116 22.69 -19.77 1.65
N ALA A 117 22.35 -20.18 2.88
CA ALA A 117 21.94 -21.56 3.14
C ALA A 117 20.67 -21.90 2.33
N PRO A 118 20.61 -23.08 1.67
CA PRO A 118 19.49 -23.42 0.80
C PRO A 118 18.15 -23.51 1.54
N GLU A 119 18.18 -23.83 2.83
CA GLU A 119 17.02 -23.81 3.73
C GLU A 119 16.50 -22.41 4.08
N CYS A 120 17.31 -21.38 3.82
CA CYS A 120 16.99 -19.98 4.03
C CYS A 120 16.65 -19.24 2.73
N GLN A 121 16.52 -19.95 1.62
CA GLN A 121 16.09 -19.40 0.34
C GLN A 121 14.64 -19.78 0.09
N VAL A 122 13.78 -18.78 -0.09
CA VAL A 122 12.33 -18.98 -0.31
C VAL A 122 11.89 -18.27 -1.57
N THR A 123 10.88 -18.81 -2.24
CA THR A 123 10.36 -18.19 -3.47
C THR A 123 9.57 -16.92 -3.14
N LEU A 124 9.48 -16.00 -4.10
CA LEU A 124 8.69 -14.78 -3.98
C LEU A 124 7.21 -15.10 -3.68
N ALA A 125 6.66 -16.12 -4.36
CA ALA A 125 5.30 -16.60 -4.16
C ALA A 125 5.07 -17.05 -2.70
N THR A 126 6.02 -17.76 -2.10
CA THR A 126 5.92 -18.23 -0.71
C THR A 126 5.93 -17.09 0.31
N ILE A 127 6.56 -15.95 0.00
CA ILE A 127 6.52 -14.77 0.89
C ILE A 127 5.18 -14.07 0.76
N LEU A 128 4.69 -13.88 -0.46
CA LEU A 128 3.40 -13.25 -0.71
C LEU A 128 2.24 -14.07 -0.13
N SER A 129 2.22 -15.39 -0.35
CA SER A 129 1.18 -16.27 0.17
C SER A 129 1.13 -16.27 1.70
N ARG A 130 2.28 -16.44 2.36
CA ARG A 130 2.38 -16.35 3.84
C ARG A 130 1.90 -15.00 4.37
N ASN A 131 2.20 -13.89 3.67
CA ASN A 131 1.72 -12.58 4.08
C ASN A 131 0.21 -12.43 3.90
N LEU A 132 -0.34 -12.88 2.79
CA LEU A 132 -1.77 -12.82 2.49
C LEU A 132 -2.58 -13.69 3.46
N ASP A 133 -2.07 -14.87 3.80
CA ASP A 133 -2.66 -15.76 4.81
C ASP A 133 -2.67 -15.11 6.20
N ALA A 134 -1.53 -14.53 6.62
CA ALA A 134 -1.46 -13.80 7.89
C ALA A 134 -2.43 -12.60 7.93
N ARG A 135 -2.61 -11.89 6.81
CA ARG A 135 -3.59 -10.81 6.70
C ARG A 135 -5.03 -11.31 6.72
N ARG A 136 -5.31 -12.49 6.16
CA ARG A 136 -6.66 -13.09 6.21
C ARG A 136 -7.07 -13.32 7.67
N GLU A 137 -6.18 -13.89 8.48
CA GLU A 137 -6.44 -14.08 9.92
C GLU A 137 -6.62 -12.75 10.67
N GLN A 138 -5.78 -11.75 10.39
CA GLN A 138 -5.84 -10.45 11.05
C GLN A 138 -7.07 -9.61 10.67
N LEU A 139 -7.52 -9.71 9.43
CA LEU A 139 -8.62 -8.90 8.91
C LEU A 139 -9.99 -9.55 9.14
N ALA A 140 -10.03 -10.86 9.41
CA ALA A 140 -11.25 -11.63 9.66
C ALA A 140 -12.17 -10.92 10.68
N PRO A 141 -13.48 -10.84 10.40
CA PRO A 141 -14.44 -10.28 11.34
C PRO A 141 -14.55 -11.20 12.55
N THR A 142 -14.50 -10.63 13.75
CA THR A 142 -14.80 -11.36 15.00
C THR A 142 -16.30 -11.32 15.28
N SER A 143 -16.80 -12.23 16.10
CA SER A 143 -18.23 -12.30 16.47
C SER A 143 -18.82 -11.01 17.05
N TRP A 144 -17.97 -10.13 17.62
CA TRP A 144 -18.35 -8.82 18.16
C TRP A 144 -18.06 -7.65 17.20
N GLN A 145 -17.36 -7.88 16.09
CA GLN A 145 -17.09 -6.92 15.01
C GLN A 145 -17.77 -7.35 13.69
N ASN A 146 -19.04 -7.78 13.77
CA ASN A 146 -19.83 -8.14 12.58
C ASN A 146 -20.31 -6.92 11.77
N TRP A 147 -20.21 -5.71 12.32
CA TRP A 147 -20.56 -4.48 11.61
C TRP A 147 -19.49 -4.06 10.61
N PRO A 148 -19.89 -3.48 9.46
CA PRO A 148 -18.96 -2.93 8.49
C PRO A 148 -18.11 -1.85 9.17
N SER A 149 -16.83 -2.18 9.45
CA SER A 149 -15.91 -1.21 10.05
C SER A 149 -15.80 0.03 9.16
N PHE A 150 -15.75 1.25 9.73
CA PHE A 150 -15.52 2.48 8.95
C PHE A 150 -14.13 2.52 8.27
N ASN A 151 -13.32 1.48 8.45
CA ASN A 151 -12.06 1.28 7.77
C ASN A 151 -12.30 0.63 6.39
N LEU A 152 -12.41 1.51 5.38
CA LEU A 152 -12.64 1.11 4.00
C LEU A 152 -11.54 0.20 3.44
N SER A 153 -10.27 0.42 3.83
CA SER A 153 -9.13 -0.37 3.35
C SER A 153 -9.21 -1.81 3.85
N ARG A 154 -9.48 -2.00 5.15
CA ARG A 154 -9.75 -3.31 5.75
C ARG A 154 -10.92 -4.02 5.06
N GLN A 155 -12.03 -3.33 4.80
CA GLN A 155 -13.17 -3.96 4.14
C GLN A 155 -12.87 -4.39 2.69
N ARG A 156 -12.15 -3.56 1.93
CA ARG A 156 -11.76 -3.89 0.55
C ARG A 156 -10.82 -5.10 0.54
N ALA A 157 -9.82 -5.09 1.43
CA ALA A 157 -8.88 -6.19 1.59
C ALA A 157 -9.58 -7.50 1.96
N TRP A 158 -10.43 -7.49 2.98
CA TRP A 158 -11.17 -8.67 3.43
C TRP A 158 -12.05 -9.26 2.32
N ARG A 159 -12.78 -8.42 1.57
CA ARG A 159 -13.62 -8.88 0.45
C ARG A 159 -12.83 -9.61 -0.63
N VAL A 160 -11.59 -9.21 -0.89
CA VAL A 160 -10.73 -9.89 -1.86
C VAL A 160 -10.22 -11.22 -1.28
N LEU A 161 -9.74 -11.21 -0.03
CA LEU A 161 -9.18 -12.40 0.61
C LEU A 161 -10.21 -13.51 0.89
N GLU A 162 -11.47 -13.15 1.09
CA GLU A 162 -12.58 -14.10 1.26
C GLU A 162 -13.03 -14.73 -0.07
N SER A 163 -12.77 -14.07 -1.20
CA SER A 163 -13.16 -14.55 -2.54
C SER A 163 -12.16 -15.50 -3.21
N GLN A 164 -11.02 -15.73 -2.55
CA GLN A 164 -9.90 -16.57 -2.98
C GLN A 164 -9.90 -17.86 -2.18
#